data_AF-A0A7J5XWE0-F1
#
_entry.id   AF-A0A7J5XWE0-F1
#
_cell.length_a   1.000
_cell.length_b   1.000
_cell.length_c   1.000
_cell.angle_alpha   90.00
_cell.angle_beta   90.00
_cell.angle_gamma   90.00
#
_symmetry.space_group_name_H-M   'P 1'
#
loop_
_entity.id
_entity.type
_entity.pdbx_description
1 polymer ?
#
loop_
_entity_poly.entity_id
_entity_poly.type
_entity_poly.pdbx_seq_one_letter_code
_entity_poly.pdbx_strand_id
1 'polypeptide(L)' 'MLVTKAPELLPAVTDDTLKVAQEAGSPQEKTLWLERGATNKEGIWYSPDGRPVLPPEWIRSMLKEAHGPTH' A
#
# COMPACT_ATOMS: atom_id res chain seq x y z
N MET A 1 -19.64 -27.93 -11.88
CA MET A 1 -19.85 -26.52 -11.48
C MET A 1 -18.49 -25.94 -11.15
N LEU A 2 -17.91 -25.13 -12.03
CA LEU A 2 -16.65 -24.43 -11.77
C LEU A 2 -17.00 -23.19 -10.96
N VAL A 3 -16.75 -23.22 -9.66
CA VAL A 3 -16.82 -22.03 -8.81
C VAL A 3 -15.57 -21.21 -9.10
N THR A 4 -15.66 -20.28 -10.05
CA THR A 4 -14.65 -19.24 -10.20
C THR A 4 -14.73 -18.37 -8.95
N LYS A 5 -13.76 -18.53 -8.02
CA LYS A 5 -13.57 -17.59 -6.91
C LYS A 5 -13.45 -16.21 -7.54
N ALA A 6 -14.41 -15.32 -7.28
CA ALA A 6 -14.32 -13.93 -7.72
C ALA A 6 -12.95 -13.39 -7.27
N PRO A 7 -12.22 -12.64 -8.11
CA PRO A 7 -10.99 -12.02 -7.66
C PRO A 7 -11.35 -11.22 -6.40
N GLU A 8 -10.68 -11.52 -5.29
CA GLU A 8 -10.75 -10.70 -4.08
C GLU A 8 -10.23 -9.33 -4.51
N LEU A 9 -11.15 -8.48 -5.00
CA LEU A 9 -10.87 -7.09 -5.31
C LEU A 9 -10.29 -6.50 -4.04
N LEU A 10 -9.07 -5.98 -4.14
CA LEU A 10 -8.50 -5.22 -3.05
C LEU A 10 -9.53 -4.19 -2.60
N PRO A 11 -9.71 -3.98 -1.28
CA PRO A 11 -10.64 -2.96 -0.81
C PRO A 11 -10.32 -1.65 -1.54
N ALA A 12 -11.37 -0.92 -1.94
CA ALA A 12 -11.19 0.37 -2.59
C ALA A 12 -10.21 1.21 -1.75
N VAL A 13 -9.11 1.64 -2.37
CA VAL A 13 -8.09 2.43 -1.69
C VAL A 13 -8.67 3.81 -1.42
N THR A 14 -9.13 4.03 -0.20
CA THR A 14 -9.56 5.33 0.32
C THR A 14 -8.51 5.90 1.26
N ASP A 15 -8.58 7.21 1.50
CA ASP A 15 -7.72 7.91 2.45
C ASP A 15 -7.73 7.27 3.84
N ASP A 16 -8.89 6.86 4.34
CA ASP A 16 -9.01 6.20 5.64
C ASP A 16 -8.32 4.82 5.66
N THR A 17 -8.47 4.05 4.58
CA THR A 17 -7.78 2.76 4.48
C THR A 17 -6.27 2.92 4.37
N LEU A 18 -5.79 3.97 3.70
CA LEU A 18 -4.36 4.32 3.65
C LEU A 18 -3.82 4.72 5.01
N LYS A 19 -4.54 5.56 5.76
CA LYS A 19 -4.15 5.98 7.12
C LYS A 19 -4.00 4.77 8.03
N VAL A 20 -5.00 3.89 8.08
CA VAL A 20 -4.96 2.69 8.92
C VAL A 20 -3.79 1.78 8.54
N ALA A 21 -3.59 1.55 7.24
CA ALA A 21 -2.57 0.64 6.77
C ALA A 21 -1.14 1.20 6.93
N GLN A 22 -0.94 2.50 6.74
CA GLN A 22 0.36 3.15 6.99
C GLN A 22 0.64 3.31 8.49
N GLU A 23 -0.38 3.46 9.31
CA GLU A 23 -0.20 3.54 10.76
C GLU A 23 0.29 2.20 11.34
N ALA A 24 -0.14 1.08 10.76
CA ALA A 24 0.33 -0.26 11.10
C ALA A 24 1.81 -0.51 10.72
N GLY A 25 2.43 0.38 9.92
CA GLY A 25 3.85 0.29 9.60
C GLY A 25 4.73 0.40 10.85
N SER A 26 5.79 -0.40 10.91
CA SER A 26 6.73 -0.40 12.02
C SER A 26 7.45 0.95 12.16
N PRO A 27 7.97 1.29 13.37
CA PRO A 27 8.81 2.47 13.53
C PRO A 27 10.00 2.50 12.55
N GLN A 28 10.59 1.33 12.25
CA GLN A 28 11.70 1.20 11.31
C GLN A 28 11.28 1.55 9.88
N GLU A 29 10.10 1.12 9.44
CA GLU A 29 9.56 1.49 8.13
C GLU A 29 9.23 2.98 8.06
N LYS A 30 8.63 3.56 9.11
CA LYS A 30 8.36 5.00 9.18
C LYS A 30 9.66 5.83 9.11
N THR A 31 10.71 5.41 9.82
CA THR A 31 12.05 6.00 9.69
C THR A 31 12.57 5.90 8.26
N LEU A 32 12.43 4.73 7.63
CA LEU A 32 12.86 4.51 6.25
C LEU A 32 12.12 5.39 5.24
N TRP A 33 10.83 5.66 5.47
CA TRP A 33 10.04 6.58 4.65
C TRP A 33 10.57 8.01 4.77
N LEU A 34 10.85 8.46 5.99
CA LEU A 34 11.45 9.78 6.26
C LEU A 34 12.82 9.92 5.59
N GLU A 35 13.70 8.91 5.72
CA GLU A 35 15.02 8.89 5.07
C GLU A 35 14.92 8.97 3.55
N ARG A 36 13.84 8.44 2.97
CA ARG A 36 13.52 8.53 1.53
C ARG A 36 12.77 9.80 1.14
N GLY A 37 12.59 10.74 2.07
CA GLY A 37 11.94 12.03 1.81
C GLY A 37 10.42 11.99 1.80
N ALA A 38 9.80 10.95 2.34
CA ALA A 38 8.35 10.93 2.47
C ALA A 38 7.86 12.00 3.45
N THR A 39 6.67 12.55 3.18
CA THR A 39 6.02 13.56 4.03
C THR A 39 4.66 13.06 4.48
N ASN A 40 4.28 13.36 5.73
CA ASN A 40 2.94 13.07 6.23
C ASN A 40 2.04 14.29 6.03
N LYS A 41 0.91 14.10 5.34
CA LYS A 41 -0.15 15.09 5.16
C LYS A 41 -1.46 14.49 5.64
N GLU A 42 -2.06 15.10 6.65
CA GLU A 42 -3.36 14.69 7.21
C GLU A 42 -3.44 13.21 7.62
N GLY A 43 -2.31 12.64 8.07
CA GLY A 43 -2.20 11.24 8.48
C GLY A 43 -1.79 10.27 7.37
N ILE A 44 -1.63 10.74 6.12
CA ILE A 44 -1.16 9.90 5.00
C ILE A 44 0.28 10.26 4.65
N TRP A 45 1.13 9.25 4.55
CA TRP A 45 2.50 9.34 4.08
C TRP A 45 2.54 9.32 2.56
N TYR A 46 3.23 10.30 1.98
CA TYR A 46 3.46 10.44 0.54
C TYR A 46 4.95 10.45 0.25
N SER A 47 5.37 9.73 -0.79
CA SER A 47 6.74 9.83 -1.32
C SER A 47 6.99 11.21 -1.97
N PRO A 48 8.26 11.57 -2.22
CA PRO A 48 8.60 12.84 -2.88
C PRO A 48 7.93 13.07 -4.24
N ASP A 49 7.53 12.01 -4.93
CA ASP A 49 6.82 12.05 -6.22
C ASP A 49 5.30 12.30 -6.06
N GLY A 50 4.81 12.45 -4.83
CA GLY A 50 3.41 12.75 -4.51
C GLY A 50 2.50 11.52 -4.42
N ARG A 51 3.01 10.30 -4.56
CA ARG A 51 2.21 9.07 -4.41
C ARG A 51 2.13 8.64 -2.95
N PRO A 52 1.03 8.00 -2.50
CA PRO A 52 0.97 7.45 -1.17
C PRO A 52 2.01 6.32 -1.01
N VAL A 53 2.73 6.32 0.12
CA VAL A 53 3.67 5.26 0.46
C VAL A 53 2.90 3.94 0.58
N LEU A 54 3.40 2.92 -0.12
CA LEU A 54 2.72 1.64 -0.21
C LEU A 54 2.64 0.97 1.17
N PRO A 55 1.44 0.65 1.69
CA PRO A 55 1.33 0.03 3.00
C PRO A 55 1.90 -1.40 3.00
N PRO A 56 2.53 -1.86 4.09
CA PRO A 56 3.23 -3.15 4.14
C PRO A 56 2.31 -4.35 3.81
N GLU A 57 1.09 -4.34 4.35
CA GLU A 57 0.08 -5.38 4.11
C GLU A 57 -0.34 -5.50 2.64
N TRP A 58 -0.15 -4.43 1.87
CA TRP A 58 -0.56 -4.36 0.47
C TRP A 58 0.58 -4.62 -0.49
N ILE A 59 1.85 -4.59 -0.02
CA ILE A 59 3.03 -4.89 -0.83
C ILE A 59 2.89 -6.25 -1.53
N ARG A 60 2.45 -7.30 -0.82
CA ARG A 60 2.33 -8.64 -1.42
C ARG A 60 1.27 -8.73 -2.52
N SER A 61 0.13 -8.07 -2.34
CA SER A 61 -0.95 -8.08 -3.31
C SER A 61 -0.66 -7.18 -4.50
N MET A 62 -0.12 -5.98 -4.24
CA MET A 62 0.28 -5.01 -5.28
C MET A 62 1.47 -5.52 -6.11
N LEU A 63 2.44 -6.21 -5.51
CA LEU A 63 3.54 -6.84 -6.26
C LEU A 63 3.02 -7.97 -7.16
N LYS A 64 2.08 -8.79 -6.67
CA LYS A 64 1.43 -9.83 -7.50
C LYS A 64 0.68 -9.23 -8.68
N GLU A 65 -0.02 -8.12 -8.46
CA GLU A 65 -0.78 -7.43 -9.51
C GLU A 65 0.15 -6.74 -10.52
N ALA A 66 1.16 -6.02 -10.04
CA ALA A 66 2.15 -5.34 -10.89
C ALA A 66 2.99 -6.32 -11.73
N HIS A 67 3.14 -7.58 -11.30
CA HIS A 67 3.87 -8.60 -12.05
C HIS A 67 3.00 -9.34 -13.09
N GLY A 68 1.67 -9.31 -12.95
CA GLY A 68 0.73 -9.94 -13.89
C GLY A 68 0.98 -11.45 -14.11
N PRO A 69 0.12 -12.14 -14.88
CA PRO A 69 0.29 -13.56 -15.23
C PRO A 69 1.39 -13.82 -16.28
N THR A 70 2.21 -12.84 -16.62
CA THR A 70 3.20 -12.88 -17.72
C THR A 70 4.60 -13.34 -17.29
N HIS A 71 4.69 -14.14 -16.22
CA HIS A 71 5.89 -14.93 -15.90
C HIS A 71 5.54 -16.42 -15.86
#